data_AF-A0A1S1U5G0-F1
#
_entry.id   AF-A0A1S1U5G0-F1
#
_cell.length_a   1.000
_cell.length_b   1.000
_cell.length_c   1.000
_cell.angle_alpha   90.00
_cell.angle_beta   90.00
_cell.angle_gamma   90.00
#
_symmetry.space_group_name_H-M   'P 1'
#
loop_
_entity.id
_entity.type
_entity.pdbx_description
1 polymer ?
#
loop_
_entity_poly.entity_id
_entity_poly.type
_entity_poly.pdbx_seq_one_letter_code
_entity_poly.pdbx_strand_id
1 'polypeptide(L)'
;MPVVHVFTCSGRFASWEALQAYLAPTYTEDGEEVPSPFFLETGLTQYEPACVESAMLASPAPLAQLLDGVSYGDGWLAQACADAQGVLADTSVCVFAPNQLAHPQRSSLHYVGSYACAGG
;
A
#
# COMPACT_ATOMS: atom_id res chain seq x y z
N MET A 1 -5.26 -10.86 14.61
CA MET A 1 -5.93 -9.55 14.43
C MET A 1 -5.71 -9.13 13.00
N PRO A 2 -6.69 -8.48 12.35
CA PRO A 2 -6.48 -7.89 11.03
C PRO A 2 -5.25 -6.98 11.05
N VAL A 3 -4.46 -7.03 9.98
CA VAL A 3 -3.23 -6.24 9.85
C VAL A 3 -3.35 -5.36 8.62
N VAL A 4 -2.83 -4.14 8.73
CA VAL A 4 -2.54 -3.25 7.60
C VAL A 4 -1.03 -3.12 7.43
N HIS A 5 -0.57 -3.28 6.19
CA HIS A 5 0.80 -2.98 5.78
C HIS A 5 0.84 -1.64 5.08
N VAL A 6 1.73 -0.75 5.51
CA VAL A 6 1.82 0.62 4.98
C VAL A 6 3.12 0.80 4.21
N PHE A 7 3.00 1.31 2.99
CA PHE A 7 4.11 1.63 2.10
C PHE A 7 4.04 3.08 1.64
N THR A 8 5.20 3.66 1.35
CA THR A 8 5.31 5.00 0.77
C THR A 8 6.36 5.07 -0.33
N CYS A 9 6.25 6.05 -1.20
CA CYS A 9 7.37 6.46 -2.06
C CYS A 9 7.26 7.93 -2.43
N SER A 10 8.33 8.47 -3.02
CA SER A 10 8.33 9.78 -3.64
C SER A 10 8.96 9.74 -5.03
N GLY A 11 8.36 10.46 -5.98
CA GLY A 11 8.86 10.67 -7.34
C GLY A 11 8.88 9.43 -8.23
N ARG A 12 8.21 8.35 -7.80
CA ARG A 12 8.28 7.05 -8.49
C ARG A 12 7.28 6.92 -9.62
N PHE A 13 6.04 7.36 -9.39
CA PHE A 13 4.95 7.18 -10.34
C PHE A 13 4.64 8.50 -11.02
N ALA A 14 4.59 8.48 -12.35
CA ALA A 14 4.26 9.66 -13.16
C ALA A 14 2.75 9.93 -13.24
N SER A 15 1.92 8.92 -12.91
CA SER A 15 0.46 9.01 -12.96
C SER A 15 -0.20 7.95 -12.10
N TRP A 16 -1.52 8.09 -11.89
CA TRP A 16 -2.33 7.11 -11.17
C TRP A 16 -2.35 5.76 -11.90
N GLU A 17 -2.42 5.77 -13.23
CA GLU A 17 -2.39 4.56 -14.06
C GLU A 17 -1.07 3.80 -13.89
N ALA A 18 0.05 4.51 -13.75
CA ALA A 18 1.36 3.89 -13.48
C ALA A 18 1.40 3.23 -12.10
N LEU A 19 0.79 3.86 -11.09
CA LEU A 19 0.63 3.27 -9.76
C LEU A 19 -0.26 2.02 -9.81
N GLN A 20 -1.41 2.10 -10.50
CA GLN A 20 -2.34 0.97 -10.61
C GLN A 20 -1.71 -0.20 -11.37
N ALA A 21 -0.96 0.05 -12.44
CA ALA A 21 -0.23 -1.01 -13.17
C ALA A 21 0.87 -1.67 -12.32
N TYR A 22 1.43 -0.94 -11.33
CA TYR A 22 2.37 -1.51 -10.38
C TYR A 22 1.68 -2.37 -9.31
N LEU A 23 0.49 -1.97 -8.86
CA LEU A 23 -0.25 -2.62 -7.77
C LEU A 23 -1.10 -3.80 -8.23
N ALA A 24 -1.96 -3.59 -9.21
CA ALA A 24 -3.01 -4.54 -9.60
C ALA A 24 -2.50 -5.56 -10.63
N PRO A 25 -2.89 -6.84 -10.52
CA PRO A 25 -2.57 -7.83 -11.53
C PRO A 25 -3.37 -7.53 -12.81
N THR A 26 -2.91 -8.10 -13.93
CA THR A 26 -3.66 -8.11 -15.17
C THR A 26 -4.09 -9.53 -15.49
N TYR A 27 -4.86 -9.71 -16.57
CA TYR A 27 -5.34 -11.01 -16.99
C TYR A 27 -5.00 -11.23 -18.46
N THR A 28 -4.57 -12.45 -18.80
CA THR A 28 -4.40 -12.87 -20.20
C THR A 28 -5.76 -12.98 -20.90
N GLU A 29 -5.75 -13.16 -22.22
CA GLU A 29 -6.98 -13.40 -23.00
C GLU A 29 -7.71 -14.67 -22.54
N ASP A 30 -6.99 -15.65 -22.01
CA ASP A 30 -7.54 -16.90 -21.45
C ASP A 30 -8.05 -16.74 -20.01
N GLY A 31 -7.96 -15.52 -19.44
CA GLY A 31 -8.38 -15.22 -18.08
C GLY A 31 -7.37 -15.65 -17.00
N GLU A 32 -6.13 -15.98 -17.37
CA GLU A 32 -5.09 -16.29 -16.40
C GLU A 32 -4.55 -15.02 -15.75
N GLU A 33 -4.42 -15.02 -14.42
CA GLU A 33 -3.86 -13.89 -13.67
C GLU A 33 -2.36 -13.75 -13.97
N VAL A 34 -1.95 -12.54 -14.35
CA VAL A 34 -0.55 -12.13 -14.49
C VAL A 34 -0.21 -11.23 -13.30
N PRO A 35 0.70 -11.67 -12.40
CA PRO A 35 1.01 -10.92 -11.19
C PRO A 35 1.67 -9.58 -11.52
N SER A 36 1.29 -8.54 -10.78
CA SER A 36 1.90 -7.22 -10.90
C SER A 36 3.32 -7.19 -10.31
N PRO A 37 4.12 -6.15 -10.60
CA PRO A 37 5.41 -5.99 -9.94
C PRO A 37 5.30 -5.96 -8.41
N PHE A 38 4.27 -5.33 -7.84
CA PHE A 38 4.05 -5.32 -6.39
C PHE A 38 3.82 -6.73 -5.83
N PHE A 39 3.06 -7.58 -6.54
CA PHE A 39 2.84 -8.97 -6.14
C PHE A 39 4.14 -9.75 -6.11
N LEU A 40 4.93 -9.64 -7.18
CA LEU A 40 6.21 -10.36 -7.31
C LEU A 40 7.22 -9.94 -6.24
N GLU A 41 7.26 -8.65 -5.92
CA GLU A 41 8.18 -8.11 -4.91
C GLU A 41 7.80 -8.52 -3.49
N THR A 42 6.51 -8.42 -3.15
CA THR A 42 6.02 -8.64 -1.78
C THR A 42 5.60 -10.07 -1.50
N GLY A 43 5.44 -10.90 -2.54
CA GLY A 43 4.81 -12.21 -2.44
C GLY A 43 3.35 -12.11 -2.01
N LEU A 44 2.60 -11.16 -2.60
CA LEU A 44 1.19 -10.95 -2.29
C LEU A 44 0.37 -12.18 -2.67
N THR A 45 -0.51 -12.61 -1.75
CA THR A 45 -1.49 -13.67 -1.97
C THR A 45 -2.84 -13.27 -1.35
N GLN A 46 -3.90 -14.03 -1.66
CA GLN A 46 -5.28 -13.72 -1.25
C GLN A 46 -5.72 -12.33 -1.70
N TYR A 47 -5.42 -12.00 -2.96
CA TYR A 47 -5.67 -10.67 -3.50
C TYR A 47 -7.15 -10.31 -3.43
N GLU A 48 -7.44 -9.29 -2.64
CA GLU A 48 -8.74 -8.61 -2.57
C GLU A 48 -8.51 -7.15 -2.93
N PRO A 49 -8.91 -6.71 -4.15
CA PRO A 49 -8.67 -5.36 -4.63
C PRO A 49 -9.32 -4.29 -3.73
N ALA A 50 -10.48 -4.59 -3.13
CA ALA A 50 -11.14 -3.65 -2.21
C ALA A 50 -10.36 -3.43 -0.90
N CYS A 51 -9.35 -4.25 -0.62
CA CYS A 51 -8.50 -4.18 0.56
C CYS A 51 -7.10 -3.62 0.24
N VAL A 52 -6.92 -2.97 -0.90
CA VAL A 52 -5.74 -2.16 -1.23
C VAL A 52 -6.18 -0.72 -1.42
N GLU A 53 -5.75 0.16 -0.53
CA GLU A 53 -6.03 1.59 -0.60
C GLU A 53 -4.75 2.35 -0.95
N SER A 54 -4.82 3.34 -1.85
CA SER A 54 -3.67 4.14 -2.22
C SER A 54 -4.04 5.60 -2.37
N ALA A 55 -3.08 6.49 -2.08
CA ALA A 55 -3.22 7.92 -2.31
C ALA A 55 -2.00 8.44 -3.07
N MET A 56 -2.23 9.43 -3.93
CA MET A 56 -1.18 10.10 -4.69
C MET A 56 -1.42 11.62 -4.67
N LEU A 57 -0.42 12.40 -4.27
CA LEU A 57 -0.44 13.85 -4.19
C LEU A 57 0.49 14.46 -5.24
N ALA A 58 0.25 15.71 -5.61
CA ALA A 58 1.07 16.43 -6.58
C ALA A 58 2.48 16.79 -6.06
N SER A 59 2.68 16.77 -4.75
CA SER A 59 3.94 17.12 -4.09
C SER A 59 4.15 16.28 -2.83
N PRO A 60 5.39 15.93 -2.48
CA PRO A 60 5.67 15.16 -1.27
C PRO A 60 5.17 15.86 0.00
N ALA A 61 4.50 15.11 0.86
CA ALA A 61 3.89 15.57 2.10
C ALA A 61 4.15 14.55 3.23
N PRO A 62 3.93 14.95 4.50
CA PRO A 62 3.97 14.00 5.62
C PRO A 62 2.93 12.89 5.46
N LEU A 63 3.21 11.69 5.99
CA LEU A 63 2.34 10.53 5.88
C LEU A 63 0.89 10.80 6.33
N ALA A 64 0.70 11.61 7.37
CA ALA A 64 -0.63 11.97 7.86
C ALA A 64 -1.52 12.65 6.80
N GLN A 65 -0.94 13.40 5.85
CA GLN A 65 -1.70 14.03 4.77
C GLN A 65 -2.06 13.04 3.66
N LEU A 66 -1.18 12.07 3.40
CA LEU A 66 -1.44 10.99 2.43
C LEU A 66 -2.52 10.03 2.90
N LEU A 67 -2.63 9.83 4.22
CA LEU A 67 -3.59 8.91 4.84
C LEU A 67 -4.83 9.62 5.38
N ASP A 68 -5.06 10.88 5.00
CA ASP A 68 -6.29 11.58 5.36
C ASP A 68 -7.50 10.88 4.73
N GLY A 69 -8.44 10.44 5.58
CA GLY A 69 -9.59 9.64 5.16
C GLY A 69 -9.35 8.14 4.96
N VAL A 70 -8.18 7.61 5.33
CA VAL A 70 -7.87 6.18 5.17
C VAL A 70 -8.84 5.28 5.93
N SER A 71 -9.20 4.15 5.31
CA SER A 71 -10.08 3.16 5.92
C SER A 71 -9.49 2.57 7.21
N TYR A 72 -10.34 2.41 8.22
CA TYR A 72 -9.98 1.81 9.51
C TYR A 72 -8.76 2.45 10.21
N GLY A 73 -8.47 3.73 9.94
CA GLY A 73 -7.31 4.45 10.49
C GLY A 73 -7.23 4.45 12.02
N ASP A 74 -8.37 4.27 12.69
CA ASP A 74 -8.49 4.17 14.13
C ASP A 74 -7.60 3.04 14.69
N GLY A 75 -6.71 3.41 15.61
CA GLY A 75 -5.85 2.47 16.34
C GLY A 75 -4.47 2.22 15.74
N TRP A 76 -4.23 2.53 14.46
CA TRP A 76 -2.90 2.34 13.85
C TRP A 76 -2.29 3.58 13.21
N LEU A 77 -3.12 4.51 12.69
CA LEU A 77 -2.63 5.67 11.93
C LEU A 77 -1.63 6.51 12.72
N ALA A 78 -1.88 6.72 14.01
CA ALA A 78 -0.98 7.48 14.88
C ALA A 78 0.40 6.83 15.00
N GLN A 79 0.45 5.49 15.12
CA GLN A 79 1.72 4.77 15.20
C GLN A 79 2.44 4.78 13.85
N ALA A 80 1.72 4.58 12.74
CA ALA A 80 2.31 4.65 11.41
C ALA A 80 2.93 6.02 11.12
N CYS A 81 2.26 7.10 11.51
CA CYS A 81 2.78 8.46 11.39
C CYS A 81 4.00 8.71 12.29
N ALA A 82 4.05 8.11 13.47
CA ALA A 82 5.21 8.19 14.36
C ALA A 82 6.42 7.45 13.78
N ASP A 83 6.20 6.24 13.25
CA ASP A 83 7.26 5.42 12.65
C ASP A 83 7.79 6.04 11.34
N ALA A 84 6.95 6.78 10.61
CA ALA A 84 7.32 7.56 9.43
C ALA A 84 7.70 9.03 9.72
N GLN A 85 7.99 9.39 10.98
CA GLN A 85 8.27 10.77 11.33
C GLN A 85 9.47 11.33 10.55
N GLY A 86 9.27 12.48 9.89
CA GLY A 86 10.28 13.13 9.06
C GLY A 86 10.39 12.59 7.63
N VAL A 87 9.63 11.56 7.28
CA VAL A 87 9.52 11.06 5.90
C VAL A 87 8.49 11.91 5.14
N LEU A 88 8.88 12.40 3.96
CA LEU A 88 7.97 13.01 3.00
C LEU A 88 7.78 12.06 1.81
N ALA A 89 6.54 11.87 1.40
CA ALA A 89 6.15 11.01 0.31
C ALA A 89 5.03 11.67 -0.50
N ASP A 90 4.94 11.35 -1.79
CA ASP A 90 3.81 11.77 -2.64
C ASP A 90 2.84 10.62 -2.90
N THR A 91 3.21 9.40 -2.55
CA THR A 91 2.38 8.22 -2.74
C THR A 91 2.36 7.37 -1.46
N SER A 92 1.18 6.88 -1.08
CA SER A 92 1.02 5.85 -0.05
C SER A 92 0.21 4.67 -0.57
N VAL A 93 0.49 3.48 -0.03
CA VAL A 93 -0.27 2.25 -0.29
C VAL A 93 -0.49 1.53 1.04
N CYS A 94 -1.75 1.28 1.36
CA CYS A 94 -2.18 0.48 2.50
C CYS A 94 -2.74 -0.84 2.00
N VAL A 95 -2.17 -1.94 2.47
CA VAL A 95 -2.63 -3.29 2.15
C VAL A 95 -3.25 -3.90 3.39
N PHE A 96 -4.56 -4.07 3.37
CA PHE A 96 -5.35 -4.64 4.46
C PHE A 96 -5.58 -6.13 4.24
N ALA A 97 -5.74 -6.87 5.34
CA ALA A 97 -6.30 -8.22 5.30
C ALA A 97 -7.64 -8.22 4.50
N PRO A 98 -7.94 -9.27 3.72
CA PRO A 98 -7.30 -10.59 3.72
C PRO A 98 -6.01 -10.71 2.90
N ASN A 99 -5.55 -9.64 2.22
CA ASN A 99 -4.28 -9.67 1.48
C ASN A 99 -3.11 -10.08 2.39
N GLN A 100 -2.31 -11.05 1.97
CA GLN A 100 -1.15 -11.54 2.73
C GLN A 100 0.14 -11.26 1.98
N LEU A 101 1.10 -10.62 2.65
CA LEU A 101 2.42 -10.32 2.10
C LEU A 101 3.47 -11.23 2.74
N ALA A 102 4.13 -12.08 1.95
CA ALA A 102 5.19 -12.94 2.45
C ALA A 102 6.47 -12.15 2.82
N HIS A 103 6.77 -11.10 2.06
CA HIS A 103 8.03 -10.36 2.13
C HIS A 103 7.83 -8.85 1.90
N PRO A 104 7.07 -8.14 2.75
CA PRO A 104 6.77 -6.72 2.51
C PRO A 104 8.03 -5.84 2.38
N GLN A 105 9.11 -6.15 3.10
CA GLN A 105 10.37 -5.40 3.04
C GLN A 105 11.14 -5.53 1.72
N ARG A 106 10.78 -6.49 0.85
CA ARG A 106 11.36 -6.64 -0.49
C ARG A 106 10.68 -5.76 -1.53
N SER A 107 9.60 -5.08 -1.15
CA SER A 107 8.99 -4.04 -1.99
C SER A 107 10.03 -2.99 -2.34
N SER A 108 9.94 -2.51 -3.57
CA SER A 108 10.69 -1.34 -3.99
C SER A 108 10.03 -0.03 -3.52
N LEU A 109 8.83 -0.08 -2.93
CA LEU A 109 8.30 1.00 -2.10
C LEU A 109 8.95 0.96 -0.71
N HIS A 110 9.04 2.09 -0.04
CA HIS A 110 9.50 2.14 1.34
C HIS A 110 8.43 1.52 2.25
N TYR A 111 8.76 0.40 2.89
CA TYR A 111 7.88 -0.24 3.87
C TYR A 111 7.97 0.47 5.22
N VAL A 112 6.88 1.14 5.61
CA VAL A 112 6.78 1.88 6.87
C VAL A 112 6.58 0.91 8.03
N GLY A 113 5.68 -0.07 7.88
CA GLY A 113 5.41 -1.04 8.92
C GLY A 113 4.10 -1.80 8.75
N SER A 114 3.82 -2.67 9.72
CA SER A 114 2.56 -3.41 9.85
C SER A 114 1.92 -3.10 11.18
N TYR A 115 0.62 -2.87 11.17
CA TYR A 115 -0.12 -2.47 12.36
C TYR A 115 -1.39 -3.30 12.50
N ALA A 116 -1.81 -3.55 13.74
CA ALA A 116 -3.10 -4.16 13.99
C ALA A 116 -4.19 -3.13 13.66
N CYS A 117 -5.11 -3.47 12.75
CA CYS A 117 -6.33 -2.70 12.54
C CYS A 117 -7.48 -3.40 13.28
N ALA A 118 -8.34 -2.62 13.94
CA ALA A 118 -9.58 -3.16 14.47
C ALA A 118 -10.43 -3.61 13.27
N GLY A 119 -10.83 -4.89 13.26
CA GLY A 119 -11.80 -5.35 12.27
C GLY A 119 -13.12 -4.63 12.49
N GLY A 120 -13.70 -4.09 11.42
CA GLY A 120 -15.07 -3.58 11.42
C GLY A 120 -16.08 -4.65 11.77
#